data_AF-A0A535K295-F1
#
_entry.id   AF-A0A535K295-F1
#
_cell.length_a   1.000
_cell.length_b   1.000
_cell.length_c   1.000
_cell.angle_alpha   90.00
_cell.angle_beta   90.00
_cell.angle_gamma   90.00
#
_symmetry.space_group_name_H-M   'P 1'
#
loop_
_entity.id
_entity.type
_entity.pdbx_description
1 polymer ?
#
loop_
_entity_poly.entity_id
_entity_poly.type
_entity_poly.pdbx_seq_one_letter_code
_entity_poly.pdbx_strand_id
1 'polypeptide(L)' 'MIGNIFSWTVTALFGVITLLLAFESWALLTNHTPISSYIRSSVHSYPGAAFVIAVVIGILLGHFLWGPAWG' A
#
# COMPACT_ATOMS: atom_id res chain seq x y z
N MET A 1 0.47 -15.11 20.20
CA MET A 1 1.38 -13.98 19.86
C MET A 1 1.31 -13.60 18.37
N ILE A 2 1.39 -14.57 17.44
CA ILE A 2 1.31 -14.33 15.97
C ILE A 2 0.03 -13.59 15.54
N GLY A 3 -1.13 -13.95 16.11
CA GLY A 3 -2.43 -13.33 15.76
C GLY A 3 -2.52 -11.84 16.12
N ASN A 4 -1.87 -11.42 17.22
CA ASN A 4 -1.81 -10.01 17.59
C ASN A 4 -0.92 -9.24 16.60
N ILE A 5 0.24 -9.79 16.23
CA ILE A 5 1.13 -9.13 15.26
C ILE A 5 0.44 -8.99 13.89
N PHE A 6 -0.25 -10.03 13.42
CA PHE A 6 -1.06 -9.99 12.20
C PHE A 6 -2.13 -8.90 12.28
N SER A 7 -2.94 -8.89 13.34
CA SER A 7 -4.00 -7.90 13.55
C SER A 7 -3.45 -6.48 13.53
N TRP A 8 -2.38 -6.20 14.29
CA TRP A 8 -1.73 -4.88 14.33
C TRP A 8 -1.14 -4.47 12.99
N THR A 9 -0.56 -5.41 12.23
CA THR A 9 -0.01 -5.15 10.89
C THR A 9 -1.11 -4.76 9.92
N VAL A 10 -2.23 -5.50 9.93
CA VAL A 10 -3.40 -5.19 9.08
C VAL A 10 -4.02 -3.85 9.49
N THR A 11 -4.19 -3.59 10.79
CA THR A 11 -4.69 -2.30 11.29
C THR A 11 -3.76 -1.16 10.88
N ALA A 12 -2.45 -1.32 11.00
CA ALA A 12 -1.49 -0.31 10.58
C ALA A 12 -1.55 -0.08 9.06
N LEU A 13 -1.64 -1.14 8.25
CA LEU A 13 -1.77 -1.04 6.79
C LEU A 13 -3.00 -0.22 6.40
N PHE A 14 -4.18 -0.59 6.91
CA PHE A 14 -5.42 0.14 6.62
C PHE A 14 -5.42 1.55 7.21
N GLY A 15 -4.80 1.74 8.39
CA GLY A 15 -4.61 3.07 8.99
C GLY A 15 -3.78 3.99 8.09
N VAL A 16 -2.64 3.50 7.59
CA VAL A 16 -1.79 4.24 6.65
C VAL A 16 -2.52 4.55 5.35
N ILE A 17 -3.22 3.57 4.75
CA ILE A 17 -4.01 3.79 3.54
C ILE A 17 -5.09 4.86 3.78
N THR A 18 -5.79 4.79 4.91
CA THR A 18 -6.82 5.77 5.27
C THR A 18 -6.25 7.17 5.40
N LEU A 19 -5.10 7.33 6.06
CA LEU A 19 -4.41 8.62 6.18
C LEU A 19 -3.97 9.16 4.83
N LEU A 20 -3.43 8.30 3.95
CA LEU A 20 -3.04 8.69 2.59
C LEU A 20 -4.24 9.16 1.77
N LEU A 21 -5.39 8.46 1.87
CA LEU A 21 -6.62 8.84 1.19
C LEU A 21 -7.22 10.14 1.75
N ALA A 22 -7.17 10.34 3.07
CA ALA A 22 -7.61 11.57 3.70
C ALA A 22 -6.75 12.77 3.25
N PHE A 23 -5.42 12.59 3.20
CA PHE A 23 -4.51 13.59 2.65
C PHE A 23 -4.82 13.89 1.19
N GLU A 24 -4.99 12.85 0.36
CA GLU A 24 -5.31 13.01 -1.06
C GLU A 24 -6.62 13.79 -1.24
N SER A 25 -7.65 13.46 -0.46
CA SER A 25 -8.94 14.16 -0.49
C SER A 25 -8.79 15.64 -0.10
N TRP A 26 -8.03 15.93 0.95
CA TRP A 26 -7.74 17.30 1.37
C TRP A 26 -6.94 18.08 0.30
N ALA A 27 -5.93 17.44 -0.29
CA ALA A 27 -5.09 18.07 -1.30
C ALA A 27 -5.91 18.43 -2.56
N LEU A 28 -6.82 17.54 -2.98
CA LEU A 28 -7.74 17.81 -4.09
C LEU A 28 -8.70 18.97 -3.78
N LEU A 29 -9.23 19.03 -2.55
CA LEU A 29 -10.15 20.11 -2.13
C LEU A 29 -9.46 21.46 -1.98
N THR A 30 -8.18 21.48 -1.61
CA THR A 30 -7.41 22.71 -1.37
C THR A 30 -6.49 23.11 -2.53
N ASN A 31 -6.59 22.43 -3.68
CA ASN A 31 -5.73 22.61 -4.85
C ASN A 31 -4.21 22.46 -4.54
N HIS A 32 -3.85 21.63 -3.56
CA HIS A 32 -2.46 21.25 -3.32
C HIS A 32 -2.06 20.07 -4.20
N THR A 33 -0.75 19.88 -4.40
CA THR A 33 -0.24 18.77 -5.23
C THR A 33 -0.51 17.41 -4.55
N PRO A 34 -1.31 16.51 -5.15
CA PRO A 34 -1.61 15.20 -4.57
C PRO A 34 -0.41 14.26 -4.59
N ILE A 35 -0.38 13.29 -3.67
CA ILE A 35 0.71 12.28 -3.61
C ILE A 35 0.73 11.46 -4.91
N SER A 36 -0.45 11.18 -5.47
CA SER A 36 -0.58 10.45 -6.73
C SER A 36 0.17 11.08 -7.89
N SER A 37 0.39 12.40 -7.88
CA SER A 37 1.13 13.09 -8.95
C SER A 37 2.62 12.68 -8.99
N TYR A 38 3.23 12.50 -7.82
CA TYR A 38 4.62 12.06 -7.69
C TYR A 38 4.80 10.58 -8.05
N ILE A 39 3.89 9.73 -7.59
CA ILE A 39 3.95 8.29 -7.87
C ILE A 39 3.67 8.02 -9.36
N ARG A 40 2.68 8.71 -9.94
CA ARG A 40 2.31 8.52 -11.35
C ARG A 40 3.46 8.85 -12.30
N SER A 41 4.20 9.93 -12.08
CA SER A 41 5.38 10.26 -12.89
C SER A 41 6.45 9.16 -12.83
N SER A 42 6.70 8.65 -11.61
CA SER A 42 7.67 7.57 -11.38
C SER A 42 7.26 6.26 -12.06
N VAL A 43 5.99 5.87 -11.94
CA VAL A 43 5.42 4.66 -12.57
C VAL A 43 5.39 4.81 -14.10
N HIS A 44 5.06 5.98 -14.62
CA HIS A 44 5.02 6.23 -16.06
C HIS A 44 6.40 6.17 -16.72
N SER A 45 7.45 6.57 -15.98
CA SER A 45 8.84 6.51 -16.48
C SER A 45 9.37 5.08 -16.58
N TYR A 46 8.92 4.18 -15.68
CA TYR A 46 9.38 2.78 -15.62
C TYR A 46 8.20 1.82 -15.38
N PRO A 47 7.29 1.65 -16.36
CA PRO A 47 6.07 0.87 -16.17
C PRO A 47 6.35 -0.61 -15.87
N GLY A 48 7.37 -1.20 -16.52
CA GLY A 48 7.76 -2.58 -16.28
C GLY A 48 8.30 -2.82 -14.87
N ALA A 49 9.17 -1.95 -14.36
CA ALA A 49 9.70 -2.06 -13.01
C ALA A 49 8.61 -1.86 -11.95
N ALA A 50 7.72 -0.88 -12.15
CA ALA A 50 6.59 -0.65 -11.27
C ALA A 50 5.66 -1.88 -11.20
N PHE A 51 5.39 -2.54 -12.33
CA PHE A 51 4.60 -3.77 -12.35
C PHE A 51 5.27 -4.89 -11.57
N VAL A 52 6.56 -5.15 -11.80
CA VAL A 52 7.30 -6.20 -11.09
C VAL A 52 7.30 -5.94 -9.58
N ILE A 53 7.54 -4.70 -9.15
CA ILE A 53 7.50 -4.32 -7.74
C ILE A 53 6.10 -4.57 -7.14
N ALA A 54 5.03 -4.20 -7.85
CA ALA A 54 3.67 -4.44 -7.40
C ALA A 54 3.37 -5.94 -7.22
N VAL A 55 3.80 -6.78 -8.16
CA VAL A 55 3.66 -8.24 -8.08
C VAL A 55 4.42 -8.80 -6.89
N VAL A 56 5.67 -8.39 -6.70
CA VAL A 56 6.50 -8.86 -5.57
C VAL A 56 5.88 -8.47 -4.23
N ILE A 57 5.41 -7.23 -4.08
CA ILE A 57 4.72 -6.78 -2.87
C ILE A 57 3.44 -7.60 -2.65
N GLY A 58 2.66 -7.86 -3.70
CA GLY A 58 1.45 -8.68 -3.63
C GLY A 58 1.72 -10.12 -3.19
N ILE A 59 2.78 -10.75 -3.69
CA ILE A 59 3.21 -12.09 -3.27
C ILE A 59 3.66 -12.09 -1.82
N LEU A 60 4.47 -11.10 -1.40
CA LEU A 60 4.95 -11.01 -0.02
C LEU A 60 3.81 -10.77 0.97
N LEU A 61 2.88 -9.87 0.65
CA LEU A 61 1.68 -9.63 1.44
C LEU A 61 0.77 -10.86 1.44
N GLY A 62 0.53 -11.48 0.29
CA GLY A 62 -0.27 -12.70 0.18
C GLY A 62 0.33 -13.84 0.99
N HIS A 63 1.64 -14.07 0.89
CA HIS A 63 2.35 -15.07 1.67
C HIS A 63 2.35 -14.76 3.17
N PHE A 64 2.46 -13.49 3.57
CA PHE A 64 2.38 -13.08 4.98
C PHE A 64 0.96 -13.20 5.54
N LEU A 65 -0.06 -12.87 4.74
CA LEU A 65 -1.47 -12.91 5.16
C LEU A 65 -2.06 -14.34 5.11
N TRP A 66 -1.60 -15.18 4.18
CA TRP A 66 -1.98 -16.59 4.00
C TRP A 66 -0.84 -17.56 4.31
N GLY A 67 0.06 -17.19 5.23
CA GLY A 67 1.16 -18.06 5.70
C GLY A 67 0.67 -19.46 6.07
N PRO A 68 1.52 -20.49 5.97
CA PRO A 68 1.12 -21.88 5.71
C PRO A 68 -0.02 -22.32 6.61
N ALA A 69 -1.03 -22.97 6.00
CA ALA A 69 -2.09 -23.69 6.69
C ALA A 69 -1.49 -24.85 7.52
N TRP A 70 -0.82 -24.53 8.61
CA TRP A 70 -0.67 -25.45 9.72
C TRP A 70 -1.97 -25.32 10.49
N GLY A 71 -2.81 -26.34 10.32
CA GLY A 71 -3.90 -26.61 11.26
C GLY A 71 -3.38 -26.83 12.66
#